data_AF-T0M0Z5-F1
#
_entry.id   AF-T0M0Z5-F1
#
_cell.length_a   1.000
_cell.length_b   1.000
_cell.length_c   1.000
_cell.angle_alpha   90.00
_cell.angle_beta   90.00
_cell.angle_gamma   90.00
#
_symmetry.space_group_name_H-M   'P 1'
#
loop_
_entity.id
_entity.type
_entity.pdbx_description
1 polymer ?
#
loop_
_entity_poly.entity_id
_entity_poly.type
_entity_poly.pdbx_seq_one_letter_code
_entity_poly.pdbx_strand_id
1 'polypeptide(L)'
;MVICATDRPEVNEKISNVCGNLGILHDDISNHENSDIMMAATTVVGDLAISISTNGNDPSTAKQLKNELENDLISDNHNFEKYIKMIYNKKM
;
A
#
# COMPACT_ATOMS: atom_id res chain seq x y z
N MET A 1 -11.50 -9.99 1.85
CA MET A 1 -11.07 -8.93 0.92
C MET A 1 -11.19 -9.45 -0.49
N VAL A 2 -11.75 -8.65 -1.39
CA VAL A 2 -11.88 -8.97 -2.82
C VAL A 2 -11.14 -7.90 -3.62
N ILE A 3 -10.40 -8.32 -4.64
CA ILE A 3 -9.65 -7.44 -5.53
C ILE A 3 -10.16 -7.62 -6.95
N CYS A 4 -10.60 -6.53 -7.56
CA CYS A 4 -11.04 -6.47 -8.94
C CYS A 4 -9.91 -5.93 -9.82
N ALA A 5 -9.43 -6.77 -10.72
CA ALA A 5 -8.34 -6.47 -11.66
C ALA A 5 -8.71 -6.87 -13.09
N THR A 6 -10.00 -6.75 -13.43
CA THR A 6 -10.49 -6.99 -14.80
C THR A 6 -10.55 -5.70 -15.58
N ASP A 7 -10.55 -5.81 -16.91
CA ASP A 7 -10.77 -4.71 -17.85
C ASP A 7 -12.27 -4.46 -18.14
N ARG A 8 -13.17 -5.02 -17.32
CA ARG A 8 -14.62 -4.98 -17.49
C ARG A 8 -15.29 -4.23 -16.34
N PRO A 9 -15.51 -2.90 -16.47
CA PRO A 9 -16.09 -2.08 -15.40
C PRO A 9 -17.43 -2.61 -14.89
N GLU A 10 -18.26 -3.18 -15.77
CA GLU A 10 -19.56 -3.73 -15.40
C GLU A 10 -19.46 -4.99 -14.53
N VAL A 11 -18.35 -5.72 -14.60
CA VAL A 11 -18.07 -6.86 -13.72
C VAL A 11 -17.58 -6.36 -12.37
N ASN A 12 -16.65 -5.40 -12.36
CA ASN A 12 -16.11 -4.83 -11.12
C ASN A 12 -17.22 -4.14 -10.29
N GLU A 13 -18.13 -3.41 -10.94
CA GLU A 13 -19.28 -2.76 -10.26
C GLU A 13 -20.24 -3.78 -9.64
N LYS A 14 -20.51 -4.91 -10.33
CA LYS A 14 -21.33 -5.99 -9.76
C LYS A 14 -20.66 -6.60 -8.53
N ILE A 15 -19.35 -6.82 -8.59
CA ILE A 15 -18.57 -7.35 -7.46
C ILE A 15 -18.58 -6.37 -6.30
N SER A 16 -18.38 -5.08 -6.55
CA SER A 16 -18.45 -4.00 -5.55
C SER A 16 -19.79 -4.03 -4.80
N ASN A 17 -20.91 -4.08 -5.51
CA ASN A 17 -22.25 -4.19 -4.91
C ASN A 17 -22.43 -5.45 -4.05
N VAL A 18 -21.96 -6.61 -4.53
CA VAL A 18 -22.02 -7.86 -3.77
C VAL A 18 -21.16 -7.77 -2.50
N CYS A 19 -19.96 -7.18 -2.59
CA CYS A 19 -19.06 -7.00 -1.46
C CYS A 19 -19.67 -6.05 -0.42
N GLY A 20 -20.23 -4.92 -0.84
CA GLY A 20 -20.92 -3.98 0.03
C GLY A 20 -22.09 -4.62 0.79
N ASN A 21 -22.90 -5.43 0.11
CA ASN A 21 -24.02 -6.16 0.75
C ASN A 21 -23.55 -7.21 1.77
N LEU A 22 -22.34 -7.76 1.61
CA LEU A 22 -21.77 -8.78 2.48
C LEU A 22 -20.80 -8.21 3.54
N GLY A 23 -20.54 -6.90 3.53
CA GLY A 23 -19.56 -6.26 4.41
C GLY A 23 -18.12 -6.71 4.14
N ILE A 24 -17.78 -7.07 2.90
CA ILE A 24 -16.44 -7.50 2.50
C ILE A 24 -15.69 -6.31 1.93
N LEU A 25 -14.50 -6.02 2.45
CA LEU A 25 -13.63 -4.98 1.87
C LEU A 25 -13.26 -5.29 0.41
N HIS A 26 -13.46 -4.30 -0.45
CA HIS A 26 -13.25 -4.37 -1.89
C HIS A 26 -12.22 -3.32 -2.37
N ASP A 27 -11.39 -3.72 -3.34
CA ASP A 27 -10.48 -2.83 -4.09
C ASP A 27 -10.67 -3.06 -5.59
N ASP A 28 -10.94 -1.99 -6.34
CA ASP A 28 -10.97 -1.97 -7.80
C ASP A 28 -9.73 -1.23 -8.30
N ILE A 29 -8.74 -2.00 -8.76
CA ILE A 29 -7.44 -1.48 -9.20
C ILE A 29 -7.60 -0.53 -10.39
N SER A 30 -8.67 -0.68 -11.16
CA SER A 30 -8.96 0.15 -12.34
C SER A 30 -9.72 1.43 -12.00
N ASN A 31 -10.34 1.52 -10.81
CA ASN A 31 -11.15 2.67 -10.40
C ASN A 31 -11.15 2.87 -8.87
N HIS A 32 -10.30 3.77 -8.39
CA HIS A 32 -10.17 4.08 -6.96
C HIS A 32 -11.45 4.62 -6.33
N GLU A 33 -12.31 5.32 -7.08
CA GLU A 33 -13.59 5.82 -6.57
C GLU A 33 -14.60 4.69 -6.29
N ASN A 34 -14.36 3.50 -6.86
CA ASN A 34 -15.16 2.27 -6.64
C ASN A 34 -14.49 1.31 -5.63
N SER A 35 -13.69 1.82 -4.70
CA SER A 35 -12.91 0.99 -3.77
C SER A 35 -13.13 1.41 -2.31
N ASP A 36 -13.23 0.43 -1.41
CA ASP A 36 -13.27 0.68 0.05
C ASP A 36 -11.86 0.91 0.62
N ILE A 37 -10.89 0.25 -0.01
CA ILE A 37 -9.48 0.29 0.35
C ILE A 37 -8.65 0.46 -0.90
N MET A 38 -7.45 0.98 -0.75
CA MET A 38 -6.52 1.12 -1.86
C MET A 38 -5.16 0.58 -1.45
N MET A 39 -4.57 -0.26 -2.30
CA MET A 39 -3.24 -0.81 -2.07
C MET A 39 -2.17 0.29 -2.09
N ALA A 40 -1.39 0.38 -1.01
CA ALA A 40 -0.33 1.37 -0.85
C ALA A 40 1.02 0.89 -1.39
N ALA A 41 1.89 1.82 -1.79
CA ALA A 41 3.26 1.50 -2.18
C ALA A 41 4.03 1.00 -0.95
N THR A 42 4.37 -0.29 -0.93
CA THR A 42 4.91 -0.95 0.27
C THR A 42 6.30 -1.50 0.01
N THR A 43 7.20 -1.30 0.98
CA THR A 43 8.50 -1.96 1.04
C THR A 43 8.63 -2.78 2.32
N VAL A 44 9.46 -3.82 2.28
CA VAL A 44 9.69 -4.73 3.41
C VAL A 44 11.20 -4.88 3.62
N VAL A 45 11.66 -4.58 4.83
CA VAL A 45 13.07 -4.71 5.24
C VAL A 45 13.15 -5.48 6.54
N GLY A 46 13.67 -6.71 6.49
CA GLY A 46 13.61 -7.64 7.61
C GLY A 46 12.16 -7.89 8.04
N ASP A 47 11.87 -7.66 9.33
CA ASP A 47 10.54 -7.82 9.92
C ASP A 47 9.66 -6.54 9.85
N LEU A 48 10.14 -5.49 9.17
CA LEU A 48 9.42 -4.23 9.05
C LEU A 48 8.80 -4.07 7.66
N ALA A 49 7.48 -3.86 7.62
CA ALA A 49 6.79 -3.37 6.44
C ALA A 49 6.49 -1.87 6.59
N ILE A 50 6.80 -1.09 5.55
CA ILE A 50 6.48 0.35 5.47
C ILE A 50 5.64 0.57 4.22
N SER A 51 4.43 1.10 4.42
CA SER A 51 3.49 1.44 3.34
C SER A 51 3.35 2.96 3.23
N ILE A 52 3.47 3.49 2.01
CA ILE A 52 3.33 4.90 1.66
C ILE A 52 2.11 5.06 0.77
N SER A 53 1.19 5.93 1.18
CA SER A 53 -0.02 6.26 0.41
C SER A 53 -0.16 7.77 0.28
N THR A 54 -0.53 8.23 -0.91
CA THR A 54 -0.94 9.61 -1.21
C THR A 54 -2.47 9.73 -1.25
N ASN A 55 -3.19 8.76 -0.66
CA ASN A 55 -4.64 8.66 -0.68
C ASN A 55 -5.23 8.62 -2.11
N GLY A 56 -4.52 7.96 -3.03
CA GLY A 56 -4.94 7.77 -4.42
C GLY A 56 -4.66 8.94 -5.35
N ASN A 57 -4.31 10.10 -4.80
CA ASN A 57 -4.10 11.32 -5.60
C ASN A 57 -2.85 11.25 -6.48
N ASP A 58 -1.78 10.61 -6.01
CA ASP A 58 -0.53 10.53 -6.76
C ASP A 58 0.23 9.21 -6.49
N PRO A 59 -0.14 8.12 -7.18
CA PRO A 59 0.56 6.84 -7.05
C PRO A 59 2.04 6.91 -7.45
N SER A 60 2.39 7.83 -8.34
CA SER A 60 3.77 7.99 -8.83
C SER A 60 4.68 8.55 -7.74
N THR A 61 4.22 9.57 -7.00
CA THR A 61 4.92 10.11 -5.84
C THR A 61 5.04 9.08 -4.72
N ALA A 62 3.97 8.32 -4.43
CA ALA A 62 4.04 7.24 -3.44
C ALA A 62 5.12 6.22 -3.81
N LYS A 63 5.19 5.83 -5.09
CA LYS A 63 6.23 4.91 -5.60
C LYS A 63 7.63 5.51 -5.53
N GLN A 64 7.80 6.79 -5.88
CA GLN A 64 9.08 7.47 -5.82
C GLN A 64 9.61 7.52 -4.37
N LEU A 65 8.78 7.97 -3.43
CA LEU A 65 9.14 8.02 -2.01
C LEU A 65 9.50 6.63 -1.46
N LYS A 66 8.76 5.59 -1.86
CA LYS A 66 9.07 4.20 -1.48
C LYS A 66 10.44 3.77 -2.00
N ASN A 67 10.78 4.11 -3.25
CA ASN A 67 12.09 3.78 -3.83
C ASN A 67 13.23 4.58 -3.16
N GLU A 68 13.02 5.86 -2.85
CA GLU A 68 14.00 6.68 -2.12
C GLU A 68 14.25 6.11 -0.72
N LEU A 69 13.20 5.69 -0.03
CA LEU A 69 13.29 5.01 1.26
C LEU A 69 14.03 3.67 1.16
N GLU A 70 13.70 2.84 0.16
CA GLU A 70 14.42 1.59 -0.11
C GLU A 70 15.92 1.83 -0.31
N ASN A 71 16.27 2.85 -1.10
CA ASN A 71 17.66 3.21 -1.36
C ASN A 71 18.39 3.64 -0.08
N ASP A 72 17.75 4.44 0.79
CA ASP A 72 18.38 4.82 2.07
C ASP A 72 18.59 3.61 2.98
N LEU A 73 17.60 2.71 3.02
CA LEU A 73 17.64 1.48 3.84
C LEU A 73 18.74 0.50 3.43
N ILE A 74 19.10 0.44 2.14
CA ILE A 74 20.17 -0.44 1.63
C ILE A 74 21.53 0.27 1.44
N SER A 75 21.56 1.61 1.56
CA SER A 75 22.79 2.38 1.41
C SER A 75 23.74 2.15 2.58
N ASP A 76 25.06 2.17 2.35
CA ASP A 76 26.07 1.92 3.39
C ASP A 76 25.93 2.78 4.65
N ASN A 77 25.34 3.98 4.53
CA ASN A 77 25.09 4.85 5.68
C ASN A 77 24.00 4.28 6.63
N HIS A 78 23.03 3.52 6.11
CA HIS A 78 21.93 2.84 6.83
C HIS A 78 21.26 3.73 7.90
N ASN A 79 21.12 5.03 7.63
CA ASN A 79 20.72 5.99 8.67
C ASN A 79 19.30 5.73 9.15
N PHE A 80 18.36 5.48 8.22
CA PHE A 80 16.98 5.20 8.59
C PHE A 80 16.80 3.81 9.22
N GLU A 81 17.51 2.79 8.75
CA GLU A 81 17.45 1.45 9.34
C GLU A 81 17.95 1.45 10.80
N LYS A 82 19.07 2.13 11.09
CA LYS A 82 19.58 2.33 12.46
C LYS A 82 18.55 3.04 13.34
N TYR A 83 17.87 4.04 12.80
CA TYR A 83 16.83 4.76 13.52
C TYR A 83 15.62 3.87 13.86
N ILE A 84 15.15 3.07 12.90
CA ILE A 84 14.10 2.06 13.13
C ILE A 84 14.53 1.11 14.25
N LYS A 85 15.72 0.51 14.17
CA LYS A 85 16.24 -0.43 15.17
C LYS A 85 16.33 0.19 16.57
N MET A 86 16.74 1.46 16.65
CA MET A 86 16.76 2.22 17.91
C MET A 86 15.36 2.36 18.52
N ILE A 87 14.33 2.68 17.72
CA ILE A 87 12.95 2.78 18.20
C ILE A 87 12.43 1.41 18.63
N TYR A 88 12.67 0.37 17.82
CA TYR A 88 12.17 -0.97 18.05
C TYR A 88 12.75 -1.55 19.36
N ASN A 89 14.06 -1.37 19.57
CA ASN A 89 14.75 -1.85 20.78
C ASN A 89 14.41 -1.04 22.04
N LYS A 90 13.82 0.16 21.92
CA LYS A 90 13.38 0.97 23.07
C LYS A 90 12.05 0.48 23.66
N LYS A 91 11.35 -0.42 22.97
CA LYS A 91 10.05 -0.99 23.38
C LYS A 91 10.18 -2.36 24.06
N MET A 92 11.40 -2.91 24.20
CA MET A 92 11.71 -4.05 25.07
C MET A 92 12.41 -3.56 26.33
#